data_AF-C3YR92-F1
#
_entry.id   AF-C3YR92-F1
#
_cell.length_a   1.000
_cell.length_b   1.000
_cell.length_c   1.000
_cell.angle_alpha   90.00
_cell.angle_beta   90.00
_cell.angle_gamma   90.00
#
_symmetry.space_group_name_H-M   'P 1'
#
loop_
_entity.id
_entity.type
_entity.pdbx_description
1 polymer ?
#
loop_
_entity_poly.entity_id
_entity_poly.type
_entity_poly.pdbx_seq_one_letter_code
_entity_poly.pdbx_strand_id
1 'polypeptide(L)'
;MENMKRSTGRSSGSVRSVLSSYVLVLLMVVSTIIVCQLRVNSLQPKLKEIEDLMRENKVTAYTLYTLLGKVGGSDHNKHGGGSNYLCVPTLNVTWDHYVDGPNSKTFLYGAEFENPGTGFFSTDNTQAIESIQDYDVPCAVCRVPTRRSVLTIPAWTSCPSGWTQQYRGYLMAGHESHKGRNKFECVDRAPDIFKGTYENKNGALFYLVEGVCGSLPCGPYIANRQITCVVCSI
;
A
#
# COMPACT_ATOMS: atom_id res chain seq x y z
N MET A 1 61.83 51.47 2.87
CA MET A 1 61.93 51.32 1.41
C MET A 1 61.72 49.84 1.15
N GLU A 2 60.47 49.42 0.90
CA GLU A 2 59.89 49.19 -0.45
C GLU A 2 60.65 48.12 -1.24
N ASN A 3 60.08 47.20 -2.00
CA ASN A 3 58.74 46.65 -2.19
C ASN A 3 58.98 45.44 -3.14
N MET A 4 58.32 44.30 -2.86
CA MET A 4 57.58 43.45 -3.80
C MET A 4 58.10 43.25 -5.25
N LYS A 5 58.32 41.98 -5.67
CA LYS A 5 57.75 41.44 -6.93
C LYS A 5 57.78 39.91 -6.99
N ARG A 6 56.69 39.40 -7.58
CA ARG A 6 56.24 38.02 -7.75
C ARG A 6 56.41 37.61 -9.23
N SER A 7 56.26 36.30 -9.50
CA SER A 7 56.05 35.60 -10.80
C SER A 7 57.35 35.14 -11.49
N THR A 8 57.47 33.97 -12.13
CA THR A 8 56.57 32.85 -12.48
C THR A 8 57.42 31.75 -13.15
N GLY A 9 57.01 30.47 -13.02
CA GLY A 9 57.12 29.48 -14.11
C GLY A 9 57.92 28.20 -13.86
N ARG A 10 57.22 27.05 -13.71
CA ARG A 10 57.42 25.85 -14.56
C ARG A 10 56.19 24.94 -14.52
N SER A 11 55.74 24.55 -15.72
CA SER A 11 54.70 23.58 -16.08
C SER A 11 55.07 22.15 -15.64
N SER A 12 54.18 21.16 -15.48
CA SER A 12 53.15 20.69 -16.40
C SER A 12 52.24 19.66 -15.70
N GLY A 13 50.98 19.59 -16.10
CA GLY A 13 50.01 18.61 -15.59
C GLY A 13 48.56 19.07 -15.75
N SER A 14 47.97 18.74 -16.91
CA SER A 14 46.54 18.76 -17.24
C SER A 14 45.68 18.29 -16.05
N VAL A 15 44.55 18.89 -15.67
CA VAL A 15 43.24 18.77 -16.34
C VAL A 15 42.35 19.95 -15.93
N ARG A 16 41.91 20.74 -16.92
CA ARG A 16 40.61 21.45 -16.86
C ARG A 16 39.81 20.98 -18.06
N SER A 17 38.73 20.25 -17.84
CA SER A 17 37.46 20.48 -18.55
C SER A 17 36.35 19.61 -17.98
N VAL A 18 35.16 20.22 -17.94
CA VAL A 18 33.81 19.63 -17.82
C VAL A 18 33.42 19.06 -16.46
N LEU A 19 32.87 19.94 -15.60
CA LEU A 19 31.83 19.57 -14.64
C LEU A 19 30.60 19.12 -15.44
N SER A 20 30.58 17.84 -15.81
CA SER A 20 29.46 17.17 -16.45
C SER A 20 28.56 16.58 -15.37
N SER A 21 27.35 17.11 -15.30
CA SER A 21 26.13 16.35 -15.00
C SER A 21 26.12 15.54 -13.70
N TYR A 22 25.65 16.17 -12.63
CA TYR A 22 24.92 15.47 -11.57
C TYR A 22 23.66 14.84 -12.19
N VAL A 23 23.76 13.62 -12.68
CA VAL A 23 22.61 12.83 -13.14
C VAL A 23 22.64 11.51 -12.40
N LEU A 24 21.65 11.37 -11.53
CA LEU A 24 21.10 10.12 -11.04
C LEU A 24 22.14 9.15 -10.47
N VAL A 25 22.50 9.39 -9.21
CA VAL A 25 22.88 8.31 -8.31
C VAL A 25 21.72 7.31 -8.34
N LEU A 26 21.91 6.26 -9.13
CA LEU A 26 21.17 5.01 -9.12
C LEU A 26 21.48 4.31 -7.79
N LEU A 27 21.21 4.97 -6.66
CA LEU A 27 20.98 4.28 -5.41
C LEU A 27 19.65 3.59 -5.65
N MET A 28 19.76 2.32 -6.01
CA MET A 28 18.80 1.30 -5.61
C MET A 28 18.60 1.45 -4.10
N VAL A 29 17.76 2.41 -3.69
CA VAL A 29 17.19 2.35 -2.37
C VAL A 29 16.29 1.15 -2.47
N VAL A 30 16.77 0.00 -2.01
CA VAL A 30 15.95 -1.15 -1.62
C VAL A 30 15.10 -0.68 -0.43
N SER A 31 14.23 0.29 -0.66
CA SER A 31 13.12 0.61 0.21
C SER A 31 12.04 -0.33 -0.27
N THR A 32 11.95 -1.50 0.35
CA THR A 32 10.72 -2.29 0.28
C THR A 32 9.61 -1.37 0.80
N ILE A 33 8.83 -0.81 -0.12
CA ILE A 33 7.57 -0.16 0.22
C ILE A 33 6.66 -1.31 0.62
N ILE A 34 6.31 -1.34 1.91
CA ILE A 34 5.47 -2.40 2.47
C ILE A 34 4.05 -1.88 2.48
N VAL A 35 3.13 -2.63 1.87
CA VAL A 35 1.70 -2.50 2.20
C VAL A 35 1.54 -3.14 3.58
N CYS A 36 1.57 -2.30 4.61
CA CYS A 36 1.31 -2.72 5.98
C CYS A 36 -0.10 -2.26 6.33
N GLN A 37 -0.92 -3.15 6.89
CA GLN A 37 -2.14 -2.73 7.55
C GLN A 37 -1.74 -2.17 8.92
N LEU A 38 -1.73 -0.85 9.03
CA LEU A 38 -1.69 -0.16 10.30
C LEU A 38 -3.12 0.11 10.72
N ARG A 39 -3.41 0.07 12.03
CA ARG A 39 -4.73 0.37 12.59
C ARG A 39 -5.14 1.81 12.26
N VAL A 40 -5.71 2.03 11.08
CA VAL A 40 -6.03 3.33 10.49
C VAL A 40 -6.90 4.13 11.45
N ASN A 41 -7.89 3.48 12.07
CA ASN A 41 -8.77 4.12 13.04
C ASN A 41 -8.06 4.54 14.33
N SER A 42 -7.01 3.84 14.75
CA SER A 42 -6.17 4.24 15.89
C SER A 42 -5.15 5.32 15.54
N LEU A 43 -4.79 5.45 14.27
CA LEU A 43 -3.81 6.41 13.77
C LEU A 43 -4.46 7.72 13.31
N GLN A 44 -5.71 7.73 12.82
CA GLN A 44 -6.41 8.94 12.40
C GLN A 44 -6.38 10.10 13.41
N PRO A 45 -6.61 9.90 14.73
CA PRO A 45 -6.51 10.99 15.70
C PRO A 45 -5.07 11.50 15.86
N LYS A 46 -4.08 10.60 15.88
CA LYS A 46 -2.66 10.94 16.03
C LYS A 46 -2.05 11.53 14.75
N LEU A 47 -2.57 11.15 13.59
CA LEU A 47 -2.12 11.65 12.30
C LEU A 47 -2.53 13.10 12.12
N LYS A 48 -3.77 13.47 12.50
CA LYS A 48 -4.21 14.87 12.45
C LYS A 48 -3.32 15.78 13.32
N GLU A 49 -2.97 15.31 14.52
CA GLU A 49 -2.04 15.99 15.42
C GLU A 49 -0.62 16.10 14.82
N ILE A 50 -0.10 15.03 14.22
CA ILE A 50 1.20 15.04 13.53
C ILE A 50 1.17 15.92 12.27
N GLU A 51 0.08 15.94 11.50
CA GLU A 51 -0.11 16.79 10.32
C GLU A 51 -0.13 18.27 10.70
N ASP A 52 -0.80 18.62 11.80
CA ASP A 52 -0.80 19.99 12.31
C ASP A 52 0.58 20.39 12.85
N LEU A 53 1.31 19.47 13.50
CA LEU A 53 2.69 19.69 13.95
C LEU A 53 3.70 19.80 12.79
N MET A 54 3.51 19.05 11.71
CA MET A 54 4.29 19.17 10.47
C MET A 54 3.98 20.48 9.73
N ARG A 55 2.71 20.91 9.71
CA ARG A 55 2.28 22.22 9.16
C ARG A 55 2.94 23.39 9.89
N GLU A 56 3.22 23.22 11.19
CA GLU A 56 3.88 24.21 12.03
C GLU A 56 5.44 24.12 12.01
N ASN A 57 6.04 23.26 11.19
CA ASN A 57 7.51 23.03 11.12
C ASN A 57 8.17 22.68 12.48
N LYS A 58 7.41 22.19 13.46
CA LYS A 58 7.90 21.95 14.82
C LYS A 58 8.62 20.61 15.02
N VAL A 59 8.65 19.74 14.01
CA VAL A 59 9.23 18.39 14.09
C VAL A 59 10.19 18.12 12.94
N THR A 60 11.48 18.02 13.24
CA THR A 60 12.52 17.49 12.33
C THR A 60 12.42 15.95 12.36
N ALA A 61 11.72 15.37 11.39
CA ALA A 61 11.07 14.07 11.52
C ALA A 61 11.98 12.84 11.29
N TYR A 62 12.11 12.00 12.33
CA TYR A 62 12.21 10.54 12.12
C TYR A 62 10.90 10.08 11.49
N THR A 63 10.83 10.13 10.16
CA THR A 63 9.54 10.04 9.48
C THR A 63 9.14 8.58 9.25
N LEU A 64 8.23 8.08 10.08
CA LEU A 64 7.34 7.00 9.67
C LEU A 64 6.37 7.59 8.64
N TYR A 65 6.77 7.63 7.36
CA TYR A 65 5.88 8.03 6.27
C TYR A 65 4.80 6.96 6.14
N THR A 66 3.70 7.17 6.87
CA THR A 66 2.49 6.39 6.69
C THR A 66 1.58 7.21 5.81
N LEU A 67 1.51 6.89 4.52
CA LEU A 67 0.51 7.49 3.67
C LEU A 67 -0.78 6.69 3.86
N LEU A 68 -1.72 7.25 4.63
CA LEU A 68 -3.07 6.71 4.70
C LEU A 68 -3.79 7.00 3.39
N GLY A 69 -4.57 6.03 2.95
CA GLY A 69 -5.23 6.08 1.67
C GLY A 69 -6.49 5.25 1.62
N LYS A 70 -7.14 5.32 0.47
CA LYS A 70 -8.19 4.39 0.06
C LYS A 70 -7.60 3.40 -0.92
N VAL A 71 -8.08 2.17 -0.86
CA VAL A 71 -7.79 1.21 -1.92
C VAL A 71 -8.53 1.66 -3.17
N GLY A 72 -7.81 1.69 -4.29
CA GLY A 72 -8.37 1.93 -5.61
C GLY A 72 -8.10 0.76 -6.56
N GLY A 73 -8.93 0.61 -7.58
CA GLY A 73 -8.82 -0.43 -8.59
C GLY A 73 -9.73 -0.18 -9.80
N SER A 74 -9.89 -1.20 -10.63
CA SER A 74 -10.84 -1.17 -11.75
C SER A 74 -12.26 -1.51 -11.27
N ASP A 75 -13.26 -0.92 -11.92
CA ASP A 75 -14.68 -1.25 -11.73
C ASP A 75 -14.95 -2.72 -12.09
N HIS A 76 -15.70 -3.39 -11.22
CA HIS A 76 -15.97 -4.83 -11.28
C HIS A 76 -16.64 -5.31 -12.58
N ASN A 77 -17.28 -4.42 -13.36
CA ASN A 77 -17.99 -4.75 -14.58
C ASN A 77 -17.27 -4.21 -15.83
N LYS A 78 -15.97 -3.88 -15.74
CA LYS A 78 -15.15 -3.48 -16.88
C LYS A 78 -14.22 -4.60 -17.33
N HIS A 79 -14.12 -4.79 -18.64
CA HIS A 79 -13.26 -5.82 -19.23
C HIS A 79 -11.76 -5.45 -19.27
N GLY A 80 -11.43 -4.18 -19.05
CA GLY A 80 -10.07 -3.66 -19.10
C GLY A 80 -9.80 -2.68 -17.96
N GLY A 81 -8.57 -2.21 -17.87
CA GLY A 81 -8.07 -1.40 -16.75
C GLY A 81 -6.87 -2.06 -16.07
N GLY A 82 -6.51 -1.57 -14.88
CA GLY A 82 -5.48 -2.18 -14.05
C GLY A 82 -6.00 -3.44 -13.36
N SER A 83 -5.14 -4.44 -13.19
CA SER A 83 -5.49 -5.71 -12.55
C SER A 83 -5.08 -5.82 -11.08
N ASN A 84 -4.47 -4.77 -10.55
CA ASN A 84 -3.98 -4.69 -9.19
C ASN A 84 -4.77 -3.65 -8.40
N TYR A 85 -4.83 -3.85 -7.09
CA TYR A 85 -5.25 -2.81 -6.16
C TYR A 85 -4.10 -1.83 -5.93
N LEU A 86 -4.44 -0.56 -5.76
CA LEU A 86 -3.52 0.52 -5.49
C LEU A 86 -3.90 1.17 -4.16
N CYS A 87 -2.92 1.46 -3.31
CA CYS A 87 -3.17 2.34 -2.18
C CYS A 87 -2.98 3.78 -2.64
N VAL A 88 -4.07 4.56 -2.69
CA VAL A 88 -4.03 5.94 -3.17
C VAL A 88 -4.27 6.95 -2.04
N PRO A 89 -3.52 8.06 -2.00
CA PRO A 89 -3.71 9.08 -0.98
C PRO A 89 -5.09 9.73 -1.09
N THR A 90 -5.69 10.06 0.05
CA THR A 90 -6.92 10.85 0.12
C THR A 90 -6.66 12.34 0.35
N LEU A 91 -5.43 12.71 0.70
CA LEU A 91 -5.00 14.09 0.98
C LEU A 91 -3.75 14.41 0.18
N ASN A 92 -3.52 15.69 -0.12
CA ASN A 92 -2.35 16.18 -0.85
C ASN A 92 -2.15 15.49 -2.23
N VAL A 93 -3.25 15.15 -2.91
CA VAL A 93 -3.21 14.62 -4.28
C VAL A 93 -2.66 15.70 -5.20
N THR A 94 -1.61 15.37 -5.94
CA THR A 94 -0.98 16.28 -6.90
C THR A 94 -1.32 15.87 -8.32
N TRP A 95 -1.40 16.88 -9.20
CA TRP A 95 -1.65 16.72 -10.62
C TRP A 95 -0.56 17.48 -11.37
N ASP A 96 -0.01 16.87 -12.42
CA ASP A 96 0.89 17.53 -13.36
C ASP A 96 0.05 18.14 -14.50
N HIS A 97 0.22 17.68 -15.74
CA HIS A 97 -0.63 18.09 -16.85
C HIS A 97 -1.95 17.30 -16.90
N TYR A 98 -3.09 17.98 -16.76
CA TYR A 98 -4.42 17.36 -16.84
C TYR A 98 -5.40 18.19 -17.67
N VAL A 99 -6.41 17.50 -18.20
CA VAL A 99 -7.58 18.10 -18.86
C VAL A 99 -8.80 17.42 -18.26
N ASP A 100 -9.74 18.22 -17.76
CA ASP A 100 -10.96 17.68 -17.15
C ASP A 100 -11.81 16.92 -18.17
N GLY A 101 -12.42 15.82 -17.69
CA GLY A 101 -13.30 14.96 -18.48
C GLY A 101 -12.72 13.57 -18.81
N PRO A 102 -13.57 12.62 -19.24
CA PRO A 102 -13.20 11.22 -19.47
C PRO A 102 -12.51 11.02 -20.83
N ASN A 103 -11.33 11.60 -21.00
CA ASN A 103 -10.62 11.68 -22.29
C ASN A 103 -9.80 10.42 -22.61
N SER A 104 -9.28 9.71 -21.59
CA SER A 104 -8.38 8.55 -21.76
C SER A 104 -9.06 7.18 -21.63
N LYS A 105 -10.36 7.15 -21.27
CA LYS A 105 -11.22 5.94 -21.19
C LYS A 105 -10.76 4.80 -20.28
N THR A 106 -9.81 5.06 -19.38
CA THR A 106 -9.46 4.21 -18.23
C THR A 106 -9.69 5.00 -16.94
N PHE A 107 -10.08 4.32 -15.88
CA PHE A 107 -10.54 4.95 -14.64
C PHE A 107 -10.01 4.20 -13.43
N LEU A 108 -9.79 4.95 -12.35
CA LEU A 108 -9.48 4.40 -11.03
C LEU A 108 -10.69 4.63 -10.13
N TYR A 109 -11.25 3.55 -9.62
CA TYR A 109 -12.40 3.54 -8.71
C TYR A 109 -11.94 3.25 -7.29
N GLY A 110 -12.71 3.66 -6.29
CA GLY A 110 -12.51 3.20 -4.91
C GLY A 110 -12.88 1.72 -4.77
N ALA A 111 -12.42 1.09 -3.70
CA ALA A 111 -12.75 -0.29 -3.39
C ALA A 111 -13.66 -0.43 -2.16
N GLU A 112 -14.55 -1.41 -2.18
CA GLU A 112 -15.42 -1.76 -1.06
C GLU A 112 -15.34 -3.26 -0.71
N PHE A 113 -15.61 -3.57 0.55
CA PHE A 113 -15.76 -4.95 1.00
C PHE A 113 -17.12 -5.49 0.56
N GLU A 114 -17.12 -6.71 0.03
CA GLU A 114 -18.31 -7.35 -0.53
C GLU A 114 -18.44 -8.78 -0.04
N ASN A 115 -19.65 -9.10 0.43
CA ASN A 115 -20.01 -10.36 1.05
C ASN A 115 -18.90 -10.90 1.98
N PRO A 116 -18.48 -10.14 3.02
CA PRO A 116 -17.34 -10.50 3.86
C PRO A 116 -17.62 -11.73 4.76
N GLY A 117 -18.82 -12.31 4.67
CA GLY A 117 -19.29 -13.40 5.52
C GLY A 117 -19.45 -13.01 6.99
N THR A 118 -20.03 -13.91 7.78
CA THR A 118 -20.23 -13.70 9.23
C THR A 118 -19.12 -14.38 10.03
N GLY A 119 -18.49 -13.66 10.97
CA GLY A 119 -17.55 -14.23 11.94
C GLY A 119 -16.12 -14.45 11.43
N PHE A 120 -15.79 -14.08 10.19
CA PHE A 120 -14.41 -14.13 9.69
C PHE A 120 -13.57 -12.97 10.24
N PHE A 121 -14.13 -11.76 10.18
CA PHE A 121 -13.47 -10.55 10.65
C PHE A 121 -13.88 -10.19 12.08
N SER A 122 -12.89 -9.80 12.88
CA SER A 122 -13.09 -9.24 14.22
C SER A 122 -13.56 -7.79 14.12
N THR A 123 -14.40 -7.37 15.07
CA THR A 123 -14.89 -6.00 15.17
C THR A 123 -13.98 -5.07 15.99
N ASP A 124 -12.79 -5.53 16.38
CA ASP A 124 -11.86 -4.79 17.24
C ASP A 124 -11.54 -3.39 16.70
N ASN A 125 -11.39 -3.26 15.38
CA ASN A 125 -11.07 -2.01 14.69
C ASN A 125 -12.28 -1.33 14.06
N THR A 126 -13.47 -1.95 14.11
CA THR A 126 -14.70 -1.44 13.47
C THR A 126 -15.72 -0.88 14.47
N GLN A 127 -15.36 -0.75 15.75
CA GLN A 127 -16.24 -0.21 16.81
C GLN A 127 -17.58 -0.96 16.93
N ALA A 128 -17.51 -2.29 16.92
CA ALA A 128 -18.68 -3.18 16.99
C ALA A 128 -19.61 -3.12 15.75
N ILE A 129 -19.16 -2.57 14.62
CA ILE A 129 -19.81 -2.82 13.33
C ILE A 129 -19.62 -4.29 12.98
N GLU A 130 -20.72 -5.05 13.01
CA GLU A 130 -20.75 -6.51 12.84
C GLU A 130 -20.51 -6.97 11.40
N SER A 131 -20.79 -6.10 10.42
CA SER A 131 -20.58 -6.35 9.01
C SER A 131 -19.90 -5.17 8.33
N ILE A 132 -18.81 -5.44 7.62
CA ILE A 132 -18.06 -4.45 6.84
C ILE A 132 -18.57 -4.34 5.39
N GLN A 133 -19.71 -4.95 5.07
CA GLN A 133 -20.35 -4.86 3.75
C GLN A 133 -20.47 -3.40 3.27
N ASP A 134 -20.10 -3.15 2.02
CA ASP A 134 -20.14 -1.83 1.35
C ASP A 134 -19.24 -0.76 1.98
N TYR A 135 -18.39 -1.13 2.96
CA TYR A 135 -17.43 -0.18 3.52
C TYR A 135 -16.23 0.00 2.60
N ASP A 136 -15.84 1.26 2.37
CA ASP A 136 -14.63 1.59 1.63
C ASP A 136 -13.40 0.96 2.34
N VAL A 137 -12.54 0.31 1.55
CA VAL A 137 -11.35 -0.41 2.04
C VAL A 137 -10.20 0.59 2.28
N PRO A 138 -9.74 0.78 3.52
CA PRO A 138 -8.58 1.62 3.80
C PRO A 138 -7.27 0.89 3.52
N CYS A 139 -6.22 1.68 3.29
CA CYS A 139 -4.88 1.16 3.12
C CYS A 139 -3.85 2.13 3.68
N ALA A 140 -2.64 1.62 3.89
CA ALA A 140 -1.49 2.42 4.24
C ALA A 140 -0.26 1.97 3.46
N VAL A 141 0.52 2.95 3.02
CA VAL A 141 1.87 2.72 2.49
C VAL A 141 2.87 3.03 3.59
N CYS A 142 3.69 2.04 3.94
CA CYS A 142 4.61 2.13 5.07
C CYS A 142 6.05 1.88 4.64
N ARG A 143 6.98 2.66 5.21
CA ARG A 143 8.41 2.39 5.16
C ARG A 143 8.86 1.83 6.50
N VAL A 144 9.45 0.64 6.50
CA VAL A 144 10.01 0.02 7.71
C VAL A 144 11.53 -0.08 7.53
N PRO A 145 12.33 0.87 8.05
CA PRO A 145 13.76 0.96 7.74
C PRO A 145 14.59 -0.26 8.18
N THR A 146 14.13 -0.97 9.22
CA THR A 146 14.83 -2.12 9.79
C THR A 146 14.51 -3.43 9.09
N ARG A 147 13.58 -3.44 8.13
CA ARG A 147 13.12 -4.63 7.40
C ARG A 147 13.48 -4.49 5.93
N ARG A 148 14.14 -5.52 5.40
CA ARG A 148 14.69 -5.59 4.04
C ARG A 148 13.78 -6.35 3.09
N SER A 149 12.82 -7.12 3.59
CA SER A 149 11.93 -7.91 2.73
C SER A 149 10.57 -8.12 3.36
N VAL A 150 9.55 -8.27 2.51
CA VAL A 150 8.19 -8.63 2.89
C VAL A 150 7.70 -9.81 2.08
N LEU A 151 6.99 -10.70 2.76
CA LEU A 151 6.42 -11.89 2.18
C LEU A 151 4.98 -12.03 2.66
N THR A 152 4.06 -12.26 1.73
CA THR A 152 2.70 -12.74 2.04
C THR A 152 2.66 -14.23 1.79
N ILE A 153 2.23 -15.00 2.80
CA ILE A 153 2.13 -16.46 2.71
C ILE A 153 0.65 -16.85 2.77
N PRO A 154 0.06 -17.35 1.66
CA PRO A 154 -1.31 -17.82 1.65
C PRO A 154 -1.47 -19.15 2.41
N ALA A 155 -2.66 -19.41 2.93
CA ALA A 155 -3.03 -20.57 3.74
C ALA A 155 -2.23 -20.76 5.05
N TRP A 156 -1.51 -19.72 5.51
CA TRP A 156 -0.74 -19.73 6.75
C TRP A 156 -1.30 -18.69 7.72
N THR A 157 -1.08 -18.90 9.02
CA THR A 157 -1.53 -17.99 10.11
C THR A 157 -0.38 -17.50 11.01
N SER A 158 0.85 -17.89 10.69
CA SER A 158 2.07 -17.55 11.42
C SER A 158 3.26 -17.51 10.48
N CYS A 159 4.21 -16.62 10.73
CA CYS A 159 5.42 -16.53 9.92
C CYS A 159 6.42 -17.66 10.19
N PRO A 160 7.28 -18.02 9.22
CA PRO A 160 8.41 -18.92 9.43
C PRO A 160 9.36 -18.39 10.50
N SER A 161 10.17 -19.29 11.07
CA SER A 161 11.22 -18.89 12.03
C SER A 161 12.15 -17.82 11.43
N GLY A 162 12.54 -16.83 12.24
CA GLY A 162 13.37 -15.70 11.82
C GLY A 162 12.62 -14.56 11.14
N TRP A 163 11.35 -14.75 10.75
CA TRP A 163 10.50 -13.68 10.22
C TRP A 163 9.62 -13.07 11.31
N THR A 164 9.35 -11.78 11.21
CA THR A 164 8.40 -11.11 12.09
C THR A 164 7.05 -10.94 11.42
N GLN A 165 6.01 -11.46 12.06
CA GLN A 165 4.63 -11.26 11.66
C GLN A 165 4.25 -9.79 11.77
N GLN A 166 3.76 -9.23 10.66
CA GLN A 166 3.15 -7.90 10.63
C GLN A 166 1.66 -8.01 10.96
N TYR A 167 0.95 -8.85 10.20
CA TYR A 167 -0.45 -9.17 10.44
C TYR A 167 -0.83 -10.51 9.81
N ARG A 168 -2.03 -10.98 10.13
CA ARG A 168 -2.65 -12.18 9.53
C ARG A 168 -4.13 -11.94 9.32
N GLY A 169 -4.72 -12.66 8.39
CA GLY A 169 -6.15 -12.65 8.15
C GLY A 169 -6.54 -13.56 7.00
N TYR A 170 -7.27 -13.04 6.03
CA TYR A 170 -7.84 -13.81 4.93
C TYR A 170 -7.46 -13.24 3.56
N LEU A 171 -7.27 -14.13 2.59
CA LEU A 171 -7.13 -13.71 1.21
C LEU A 171 -8.47 -13.20 0.70
N MET A 172 -8.40 -12.08 0.01
CA MET A 172 -9.52 -11.48 -0.70
C MET A 172 -9.11 -11.08 -2.11
N ALA A 173 -10.09 -11.08 -3.03
CA ALA A 173 -9.91 -10.67 -4.42
C ALA A 173 -11.26 -10.24 -5.02
N GLY A 174 -11.29 -9.93 -6.33
CA GLY A 174 -12.54 -9.74 -7.05
C GLY A 174 -13.35 -11.04 -7.17
N HIS A 175 -14.66 -10.91 -7.33
CA HIS A 175 -15.55 -12.04 -7.58
C HIS A 175 -15.24 -12.73 -8.91
N GLU A 176 -15.38 -14.05 -8.98
CA GLU A 176 -15.01 -14.82 -10.18
C GLU A 176 -15.87 -14.53 -11.41
N SER A 177 -17.13 -14.14 -11.22
CA SER A 177 -18.05 -13.81 -12.33
C SER A 177 -17.91 -12.37 -12.83
N HIS A 178 -17.14 -11.54 -12.13
CA HIS A 178 -16.93 -10.14 -12.48
C HIS A 178 -15.91 -10.00 -13.61
N LYS A 179 -16.02 -8.90 -14.35
CA LYS A 179 -15.15 -8.63 -15.48
C LYS A 179 -13.83 -8.05 -14.99
N GLY A 180 -12.77 -8.35 -15.73
CA GLY A 180 -11.42 -7.98 -15.35
C GLY A 180 -10.77 -9.04 -14.47
N ARG A 181 -9.58 -8.73 -13.97
CA ARG A 181 -8.80 -9.62 -13.11
C ARG A 181 -8.27 -8.80 -11.97
N ASN A 182 -8.40 -9.30 -10.75
CA ASN A 182 -7.84 -8.66 -9.56
C ASN A 182 -6.72 -9.53 -8.97
N LYS A 183 -5.83 -8.89 -8.22
CA LYS A 183 -4.78 -9.56 -7.46
C LYS A 183 -5.34 -10.14 -6.15
N PHE A 184 -4.82 -11.28 -5.71
CA PHE A 184 -5.07 -11.76 -4.35
C PHE A 184 -4.34 -10.90 -3.33
N GLU A 185 -5.09 -10.31 -2.38
CA GLU A 185 -4.54 -9.51 -1.30
C GLU A 185 -4.86 -10.12 0.06
N CYS A 186 -3.92 -10.00 1.00
CA CYS A 186 -4.14 -10.41 2.38
C CYS A 186 -4.80 -9.27 3.15
N VAL A 187 -6.00 -9.49 3.65
CA VAL A 187 -6.73 -8.53 4.49
C VAL A 187 -6.62 -8.96 5.96
N ASP A 188 -6.33 -8.01 6.85
CA ASP A 188 -6.20 -8.27 8.29
C ASP A 188 -7.48 -8.90 8.87
N ARG A 189 -7.33 -9.81 9.82
CA ARG A 189 -8.46 -10.41 10.54
C ARG A 189 -9.29 -9.37 11.30
N ALA A 190 -8.71 -8.26 11.72
CA ALA A 190 -9.40 -7.09 12.27
C ALA A 190 -9.22 -5.92 11.28
N PRO A 191 -9.98 -5.90 10.18
CA PRO A 191 -9.80 -4.87 9.15
C PRO A 191 -10.20 -3.51 9.70
N ASP A 192 -9.51 -2.47 9.24
CA ASP A 192 -10.03 -1.11 9.35
C ASP A 192 -11.08 -0.84 8.26
N ILE A 193 -11.91 0.17 8.50
CA ILE A 193 -12.92 0.67 7.58
C ILE A 193 -12.90 2.20 7.59
N PHE A 194 -13.29 2.83 6.48
CA PHE A 194 -13.66 4.25 6.54
C PHE A 194 -15.06 4.41 7.17
N LYS A 195 -15.14 5.12 8.29
CA LYS A 195 -16.42 5.36 8.94
C LYS A 195 -17.32 6.22 8.06
N GLY A 196 -18.61 5.90 8.04
CA GLY A 196 -19.61 6.63 7.27
C GLY A 196 -19.61 6.33 5.77
N THR A 197 -18.81 5.37 5.30
CA THR A 197 -18.89 4.84 3.93
C THR A 197 -19.50 3.45 4.01
N TYR A 198 -20.76 3.29 3.59
CA TYR A 198 -21.49 2.01 3.59
C TYR A 198 -22.45 1.96 2.39
N GLU A 199 -22.07 2.70 1.34
CA GLU A 199 -22.87 2.83 0.13
C GLU A 199 -22.32 1.88 -0.90
N ASN A 200 -23.18 1.07 -1.50
CA ASN A 200 -22.81 0.21 -2.61
C ASN A 200 -22.48 1.05 -3.85
N LYS A 201 -21.18 1.22 -4.14
CA LYS A 201 -20.66 2.04 -5.25
C LYS A 201 -20.22 1.20 -6.44
N ASN A 202 -20.10 -0.12 -6.26
CA ASN A 202 -19.73 -1.09 -7.28
C ASN A 202 -18.40 -0.75 -7.98
N GLY A 203 -17.42 -0.27 -7.21
CA GLY A 203 -16.10 0.06 -7.69
C GLY A 203 -15.23 -1.19 -7.89
N ALA A 204 -14.04 -1.18 -7.30
CA ALA A 204 -13.27 -2.40 -7.13
C ALA A 204 -13.80 -3.17 -5.91
N LEU A 205 -13.89 -4.49 -5.97
CA LEU A 205 -14.57 -5.26 -4.92
C LEU A 205 -13.63 -6.26 -4.26
N PHE A 206 -13.85 -6.50 -2.97
CA PHE A 206 -13.13 -7.48 -2.15
C PHE A 206 -14.09 -8.56 -1.65
N TYR A 207 -13.95 -9.77 -2.18
CA TYR A 207 -14.63 -11.00 -1.76
C TYR A 207 -13.62 -11.95 -1.12
N LEU A 208 -14.07 -12.72 -0.13
CA LEU A 208 -13.27 -13.80 0.46
C LEU A 208 -12.91 -14.85 -0.61
N VAL A 209 -11.66 -15.32 -0.55
CA VAL A 209 -11.17 -16.38 -1.43
C VAL A 209 -11.40 -17.72 -0.79
N GLU A 210 -12.02 -18.64 -1.52
CA GLU A 210 -12.28 -19.99 -1.07
C GLU A 210 -11.41 -21.02 -1.82
N GLY A 211 -11.01 -22.08 -1.11
CA GLY A 211 -10.27 -23.17 -1.72
C GLY A 211 -11.16 -24.04 -2.60
N VAL A 212 -10.78 -24.27 -3.86
CA VAL A 212 -11.45 -25.21 -4.76
C VAL A 212 -10.59 -26.47 -4.91
N CYS A 213 -11.14 -27.58 -4.44
CA CYS A 213 -10.55 -28.91 -4.52
C CYS A 213 -10.47 -29.43 -5.97
N GLY A 214 -9.44 -30.21 -6.28
CA GLY A 214 -9.22 -30.80 -7.61
C GLY A 214 -7.79 -30.54 -8.06
N SER A 215 -7.56 -29.37 -8.67
CA SER A 215 -6.20 -28.89 -8.97
C SER A 215 -5.44 -28.51 -7.69
N LEU A 216 -6.15 -28.02 -6.65
CA LEU A 216 -5.61 -28.00 -5.30
C LEU A 216 -5.81 -29.37 -4.64
N PRO A 217 -4.81 -29.90 -3.94
CA PRO A 217 -4.92 -31.20 -3.27
C PRO A 217 -5.96 -31.14 -2.16
N CYS A 218 -6.93 -32.05 -2.23
CA CYS A 218 -7.91 -32.26 -1.17
C CYS A 218 -7.27 -32.95 0.03
N GLY A 219 -7.53 -32.44 1.23
CA GLY A 219 -6.89 -32.87 2.47
C GLY A 219 -6.28 -31.67 3.18
N PRO A 220 -5.12 -31.15 2.72
CA PRO A 220 -4.58 -29.89 3.24
C PRO A 220 -5.48 -28.69 2.89
N TYR A 221 -6.10 -28.70 1.70
CA TYR A 221 -7.19 -27.78 1.36
C TYR A 221 -8.54 -28.48 1.52
N ILE A 222 -9.51 -27.73 2.02
CA ILE A 222 -10.90 -28.17 2.17
C ILE A 222 -11.75 -27.27 1.27
N ALA A 223 -12.56 -27.91 0.42
CA ALA A 223 -13.42 -27.22 -0.53
C ALA A 223 -14.29 -26.16 0.16
N ASN A 224 -14.42 -24.99 -0.48
CA ASN A 224 -15.25 -23.86 -0.05
C ASN A 224 -14.83 -23.26 1.31
N ARG A 225 -13.61 -23.55 1.78
CA ARG A 225 -13.06 -22.93 2.99
C ARG A 225 -12.27 -21.68 2.63
N GLN A 226 -12.51 -20.61 3.38
CA GLN A 226 -11.83 -19.33 3.22
C GLN A 226 -10.33 -19.49 3.47
N ILE A 227 -9.52 -18.95 2.57
CA ILE A 227 -8.06 -19.10 2.60
C ILE A 227 -7.47 -18.03 3.51
N THR A 228 -6.79 -18.44 4.58
CA THR A 228 -6.08 -17.51 5.46
C THR A 228 -4.82 -16.97 4.79
N CYS A 229 -4.21 -15.96 5.39
CA CYS A 229 -2.91 -15.45 4.98
C CYS A 229 -2.17 -14.81 6.14
N VAL A 230 -0.84 -14.71 6.02
CA VAL A 230 0.02 -13.97 6.94
C VAL A 230 1.00 -13.11 6.16
N VAL A 231 1.23 -11.89 6.64
CA VAL A 231 2.24 -10.98 6.09
C VAL A 231 3.41 -10.89 7.07
N CYS A 232 4.60 -11.13 6.55
CA CYS A 232 5.84 -11.29 7.28
C CYS A 232 6.89 -10.29 6.78
N SER A 233 7.77 -9.85 7.67
CA SER A 233 8.95 -9.06 7.29
C SER A 233 10.21 -9.54 7.99
N ILE A 234 11.36 -9.31 7.37
CA ILE A 234 12.70 -9.57 7.91
C ILE A 234 13.64 -8.43 7.58
#